data_AF-A0AAD5H696-F1
#
_entry.id   AF-A0AAD5H696-F1
#
_cell.length_a   1.000
_cell.length_b   1.000
_cell.length_c   1.000
_cell.angle_alpha   90.00
_cell.angle_beta   90.00
_cell.angle_gamma   90.00
#
_symmetry.space_group_name_H-M   'P 1'
#
loop_
_entity.id
_entity.type
_entity.pdbx_description
1 polymer ?
#
loop_
_entity_poly.entity_id
_entity_poly.type
_entity_poly.pdbx_seq_one_letter_code
_entity_poly.pdbx_strand_id
1 'polypeptide(L)'
;MGGKTALEIVKQLAYPGAPTGQPQQVWVLDARPNAVHHIDKPTQEVQNVLAAVKSVQLPLASRQALYEQLAAKGFSTALQQWLGSSLLADPQHKGRLVWTFDVHGAQSMFDDYLRQDYSQLLRSPPRGVTLHILRALRSDRWDPETMGAVRQAVAATAQPAAVRGSTRYHELPDAGHWVHTDNPKGLVQLMLPSLVEAAAGAA
;
A
#
# COMPACT_ATOMS: atom_id res chain seq x y z
N MET A 1 -1.34 -2.69 -0.01
CA MET A 1 -2.07 -2.69 -1.30
C MET A 1 -1.89 -1.38 -2.07
N GLY A 2 -2.20 -0.21 -1.51
CA GLY A 2 -2.17 1.08 -2.23
C GLY A 2 -0.89 1.41 -2.99
N GLY A 3 0.29 1.03 -2.47
CA GLY A 3 1.57 1.19 -3.19
C GLY A 3 1.61 0.49 -4.56
N LYS A 4 1.13 -0.76 -4.65
CA LYS A 4 1.04 -1.48 -5.93
C LYS A 4 -0.03 -0.90 -6.85
N THR A 5 -1.15 -0.43 -6.29
CA THR A 5 -2.18 0.27 -7.06
C THR A 5 -1.62 1.53 -7.71
N ALA A 6 -0.82 2.32 -6.99
CA ALA A 6 -0.16 3.50 -7.56
C ALA A 6 0.82 3.13 -8.70
N LEU A 7 1.55 2.03 -8.56
CA LEU A 7 2.43 1.51 -9.62
C LEU A 7 1.65 1.03 -10.85
N GLU A 8 0.51 0.36 -10.65
CA GLU A 8 -0.36 -0.06 -11.75
C GLU A 8 -0.89 1.14 -12.54
N ILE A 9 -1.30 2.21 -11.86
CA ILE A 9 -1.73 3.45 -12.53
C ILE A 9 -0.62 3.99 -13.43
N VAL A 10 0.63 4.06 -12.94
CA VAL A 10 1.77 4.52 -13.75
C VAL A 10 1.99 3.63 -14.97
N LYS A 11 1.94 2.30 -14.77
CA LYS A 11 2.09 1.34 -15.86
C LYS A 11 1.00 1.51 -16.92
N GLN A 12 -0.26 1.70 -16.49
CA GLN A 12 -1.39 1.89 -17.39
C GLN A 12 -1.29 3.22 -18.17
N LEU A 13 -0.87 4.30 -17.51
CA LEU A 13 -0.68 5.62 -18.14
C LEU A 13 0.51 5.65 -19.12
N ALA A 14 1.39 4.65 -19.09
CA ALA A 14 2.49 4.54 -20.04
C ALA A 14 2.09 3.93 -21.40
N TYR A 15 0.89 3.33 -21.50
CA TYR A 15 0.45 2.73 -22.76
C TYR A 15 0.04 3.79 -23.80
N PRO A 16 0.30 3.55 -25.09
CA PRO A 16 -0.20 4.41 -26.16
C PRO A 16 -1.72 4.55 -26.10
N GLY A 17 -2.22 5.79 -26.15
CA GLY A 17 -3.66 6.08 -26.08
C GLY A 17 -4.23 6.21 -24.66
N ALA A 18 -3.41 6.09 -23.61
CA ALA A 18 -3.83 6.38 -22.25
C ALA A 18 -4.21 7.87 -22.08
N PRO A 19 -5.08 8.21 -21.11
CA PRO A 19 -5.40 9.60 -20.79
C PRO A 19 -4.15 10.44 -20.53
N THR A 20 -4.18 11.70 -20.96
CA THR A 20 -3.08 12.64 -20.70
C THR A 20 -2.99 12.97 -19.21
N GLY A 21 -1.77 12.97 -18.65
CA GLY A 21 -1.53 13.38 -17.27
C GLY A 21 -0.76 12.34 -16.45
N GLN A 22 0.45 11.99 -16.90
CA GLN A 22 1.33 11.13 -16.10
C GLN A 22 1.78 11.85 -14.82
N PRO A 23 1.87 11.15 -13.67
CA PRO A 23 2.38 11.76 -12.45
C PRO A 23 3.87 12.03 -12.58
N GLN A 24 4.32 13.23 -12.19
CA GLN A 24 5.76 13.55 -12.15
C GLN A 24 6.51 12.69 -11.12
N GLN A 25 5.83 12.35 -10.02
CA GLN A 25 6.37 11.50 -8.97
C GLN A 25 5.31 10.61 -8.35
N VAL A 26 5.70 9.41 -7.90
CA VAL A 26 4.86 8.43 -7.21
C VAL A 26 5.60 7.90 -6.00
N TRP A 27 4.96 7.91 -4.83
CA TRP A 27 5.53 7.39 -3.58
C TRP A 27 4.89 6.07 -3.19
N VAL A 28 5.72 5.03 -3.06
CA VAL A 28 5.34 3.71 -2.55
C VAL A 28 5.85 3.61 -1.12
N LEU A 29 4.93 3.72 -0.17
CA LEU A 29 5.23 3.75 1.26
C LEU A 29 5.13 2.35 1.86
N ASP A 30 6.29 1.79 2.25
CA ASP A 30 6.45 0.52 2.94
C ASP A 30 5.63 -0.65 2.34
N ALA A 31 5.64 -0.76 1.02
CA ALA A 31 4.96 -1.81 0.28
C ALA A 31 5.91 -2.50 -0.68
N ARG A 32 5.87 -3.83 -0.73
CA ARG A 32 6.64 -4.63 -1.70
C ARG A 32 6.16 -4.33 -3.13
N PRO A 33 7.05 -3.99 -4.09
CA PRO A 33 6.67 -3.76 -5.48
C PRO A 33 6.65 -5.05 -6.33
N ASN A 34 7.36 -6.09 -5.93
CA ASN A 34 7.45 -7.39 -6.62
C ASN A 34 6.37 -8.37 -6.14
N ALA A 35 6.16 -9.46 -6.89
CA ALA A 35 5.27 -10.54 -6.47
C ALA A 35 5.75 -11.19 -5.17
N VAL A 36 4.80 -11.76 -4.42
CA VAL A 36 5.06 -12.45 -3.14
C VAL A 36 5.12 -13.95 -3.42
N HIS A 37 6.33 -14.51 -3.45
CA HIS A 37 6.54 -15.92 -3.75
C HIS A 37 6.40 -16.83 -2.52
N HIS A 38 6.58 -16.28 -1.32
CA HIS A 38 6.48 -17.00 -0.05
C HIS A 38 5.55 -16.27 0.90
N ILE A 39 4.58 -16.99 1.47
CA ILE A 39 3.67 -16.44 2.47
C ILE A 39 4.41 -16.36 3.81
N ASP A 40 4.90 -15.17 4.11
CA ASP A 40 5.46 -14.83 5.42
C ASP A 40 4.37 -14.61 6.49
N LYS A 41 4.79 -14.56 7.75
CA LYS A 41 3.89 -14.30 8.88
C LYS A 41 3.07 -13.01 8.70
N PRO A 42 3.65 -11.86 8.31
CA PRO A 42 2.86 -10.64 8.12
C PRO A 42 1.80 -10.78 7.01
N THR A 43 2.07 -11.53 5.94
CA THR A 43 1.12 -11.83 4.86
C THR A 43 -0.02 -12.72 5.38
N GLN A 44 0.32 -13.75 6.16
CA GLN A 44 -0.66 -14.62 6.81
C GLN A 44 -1.57 -13.84 7.78
N GLU A 45 -1.04 -12.86 8.51
CA GLU A 45 -1.84 -12.00 9.39
C GLU A 45 -2.91 -11.23 8.60
N VAL A 46 -2.59 -10.70 7.42
CA VAL A 46 -3.58 -10.01 6.56
C VAL A 46 -4.65 -11.00 6.06
N GLN A 47 -4.24 -12.21 5.66
CA GLN A 47 -5.19 -13.27 5.27
C GLN A 47 -6.15 -13.63 6.41
N ASN A 48 -5.63 -13.73 7.65
CA ASN A 48 -6.44 -14.02 8.82
C ASN A 48 -7.46 -12.91 9.10
N VAL A 49 -7.07 -11.65 8.93
CA VAL A 49 -7.98 -10.49 9.05
C VAL A 49 -9.07 -10.54 8.00
N LEU A 50 -8.73 -10.77 6.72
CA LEU A 50 -9.71 -10.87 5.64
C LEU A 50 -10.68 -12.02 5.85
N ALA A 51 -10.19 -13.18 6.29
CA ALA A 51 -11.03 -14.33 6.64
C ALA A 51 -11.98 -14.02 7.80
N ALA A 52 -11.50 -13.28 8.81
CA ALA A 52 -12.34 -12.85 9.93
C ALA A 52 -13.44 -11.89 9.49
N VAL A 53 -13.10 -10.84 8.74
CA VAL A 53 -14.05 -9.87 8.19
C VAL A 53 -15.12 -10.56 7.33
N LYS A 54 -14.72 -11.51 6.48
CA LYS A 54 -15.62 -12.31 5.64
C LYS A 54 -16.55 -13.23 6.44
N SER A 55 -16.12 -13.68 7.62
CA SER A 55 -16.94 -14.55 8.47
C SER A 55 -18.02 -13.82 9.28
N VAL A 56 -17.98 -12.48 9.32
CA VAL A 56 -18.97 -11.69 10.05
C VAL A 56 -20.31 -11.71 9.32
N GLN A 57 -21.35 -12.16 10.01
CA GLN A 57 -22.72 -12.11 9.51
C GLN A 57 -23.26 -10.69 9.65
N LEU A 58 -23.59 -10.08 8.51
CA LEU A 58 -24.19 -8.75 8.41
C LEU A 58 -25.72 -8.82 8.26
N PRO A 59 -26.45 -7.79 8.69
CA PRO A 59 -25.95 -6.58 9.33
C PRO A 59 -25.78 -6.76 10.85
N LEU A 60 -24.76 -6.13 11.44
CA LEU A 60 -24.43 -6.22 12.86
C LEU A 60 -25.40 -5.43 13.73
N ALA A 61 -25.62 -5.89 14.96
CA ALA A 61 -26.43 -5.18 15.95
C ALA A 61 -25.73 -3.94 16.54
N SER A 62 -24.40 -4.00 16.70
CA SER A 62 -23.60 -2.94 17.28
C SER A 62 -22.11 -3.17 16.98
N ARG A 63 -21.27 -2.16 17.23
CA ARG A 63 -19.80 -2.32 17.21
C ARG A 63 -19.32 -3.30 18.27
N GLN A 64 -20.00 -3.33 19.43
CA GLN A 64 -19.67 -4.26 20.51
C GLN A 64 -19.83 -5.72 20.08
N ALA A 65 -20.87 -6.04 19.30
CA ALA A 65 -21.06 -7.39 18.76
C ALA A 65 -19.93 -7.80 17.81
N LEU A 66 -19.35 -6.87 17.04
CA LEU A 66 -18.16 -7.15 16.24
C LEU A 66 -16.95 -7.44 17.15
N TYR A 67 -16.74 -6.62 18.18
CA TYR A 67 -15.59 -6.76 19.08
C TYR A 67 -15.58 -8.12 19.79
N GLU A 68 -16.74 -8.59 20.25
CA GLU A 68 -16.89 -9.91 20.87
C GLU A 68 -16.52 -11.04 19.89
N GLN A 69 -16.99 -10.97 18.64
CA GLN A 69 -16.65 -11.96 17.60
C GLN A 69 -15.15 -11.98 17.28
N LEU A 70 -14.52 -10.81 17.21
CA LEU A 70 -13.09 -10.68 16.93
C LEU A 70 -12.23 -11.09 18.13
N ALA A 71 -12.64 -10.76 19.35
CA ALA A 71 -11.98 -11.17 20.58
C ALA A 71 -11.97 -12.70 20.72
N ALA A 72 -13.08 -13.37 20.40
CA ALA A 72 -13.18 -14.83 20.39
C ALA A 72 -12.23 -15.50 19.37
N LYS A 73 -11.78 -14.76 18.35
CA LYS A 73 -10.78 -15.20 17.36
C LYS A 73 -9.34 -14.80 17.74
N GLY A 74 -9.13 -14.20 18.92
CA GLY A 74 -7.81 -13.82 19.43
C GLY A 74 -7.25 -12.51 18.87
N PHE A 75 -8.08 -11.68 18.22
CA PHE A 75 -7.62 -10.38 17.71
C PHE A 75 -7.43 -9.36 18.84
N SER A 76 -6.41 -8.51 18.72
CA SER A 76 -6.12 -7.47 19.72
C SER A 76 -7.19 -6.38 19.75
N THR A 77 -7.37 -5.72 20.90
CA THR A 77 -8.32 -4.60 21.06
C THR A 77 -8.09 -3.49 20.05
N ALA A 78 -6.83 -3.18 19.73
CA ALA A 78 -6.48 -2.17 18.73
C ALA A 78 -7.02 -2.54 17.34
N LEU A 79 -6.86 -3.80 16.92
CA LEU A 79 -7.37 -4.27 15.64
C LEU A 79 -8.91 -4.32 15.62
N GLN A 80 -9.52 -4.71 16.73
CA GLN A 80 -10.99 -4.70 16.87
C GLN A 80 -11.55 -3.29 16.65
N GLN A 81 -10.99 -2.30 17.35
CA GLN A 81 -11.41 -0.90 17.24
C GLN A 81 -11.18 -0.34 15.84
N TRP A 82 -10.03 -0.67 15.22
CA TRP A 82 -9.73 -0.28 13.85
C TRP A 82 -10.77 -0.83 12.86
N LEU A 83 -11.07 -2.14 12.91
CA LEU A 83 -12.14 -2.72 12.09
C LEU A 83 -13.51 -2.10 12.39
N GLY A 84 -13.82 -1.84 13.68
CA GLY A 84 -15.06 -1.17 14.09
C GLY A 84 -15.24 0.24 13.55
N SER A 85 -14.15 0.95 13.25
CA SER A 85 -14.20 2.26 12.58
C SER A 85 -14.67 2.17 11.12
N SER A 86 -14.57 0.98 10.51
CA SER A 86 -15.01 0.68 9.13
C SER A 86 -16.46 0.18 9.06
N LEU A 87 -17.28 0.50 10.06
CA LEU A 87 -18.71 0.19 10.06
C LEU A 87 -19.55 1.46 9.86
N LEU A 88 -20.58 1.37 9.02
CA LEU A 88 -21.57 2.42 8.77
C LEU A 88 -22.98 1.92 9.08
N ALA A 89 -23.94 2.84 9.25
CA ALA A 89 -25.34 2.49 9.46
C ALA A 89 -25.92 1.83 8.21
N ASP A 90 -26.57 0.68 8.38
CA ASP A 90 -27.24 -0.01 7.29
C ASP A 90 -28.40 0.85 6.74
N PRO A 91 -28.38 1.23 5.45
CA PRO A 91 -29.45 2.04 4.86
C PRO A 91 -30.81 1.32 4.83
N GLN A 92 -30.84 -0.01 4.88
CA GLN A 92 -32.06 -0.82 4.83
C GLN A 92 -32.58 -1.19 6.22
N HIS A 93 -31.71 -1.28 7.23
CA HIS A 93 -32.07 -1.75 8.58
C HIS A 93 -31.65 -0.76 9.66
N LYS A 94 -32.63 0.05 10.14
CA LYS A 94 -32.39 1.07 11.18
C LYS A 94 -31.70 0.48 12.42
N GLY A 95 -30.61 1.13 12.84
CA GLY A 95 -29.84 0.72 14.02
C GLY A 95 -28.91 -0.48 13.80
N ARG A 96 -28.84 -1.03 12.58
CA ARG A 96 -27.87 -2.06 12.21
C ARG A 96 -26.66 -1.45 11.52
N LEU A 97 -25.56 -2.20 11.49
CA LEU A 97 -24.29 -1.78 10.91
C LEU A 97 -23.82 -2.73 9.82
N VAL A 98 -23.22 -2.19 8.76
CA VAL A 98 -22.56 -2.94 7.68
C VAL A 98 -21.15 -2.41 7.44
N TRP A 99 -20.32 -3.19 6.76
CA TRP A 99 -19.00 -2.73 6.34
C TRP A 99 -19.09 -1.52 5.42
N THR A 100 -18.15 -0.59 5.56
CA THR A 100 -18.00 0.56 4.65
C THR A 100 -17.38 0.19 3.30
N PHE A 101 -16.96 -1.08 3.14
CA PHE A 101 -16.21 -1.57 1.98
C PHE A 101 -16.73 -2.93 1.53
N ASP A 102 -16.46 -3.27 0.27
CA ASP A 102 -16.72 -4.59 -0.29
C ASP A 102 -15.65 -5.59 0.20
N VAL A 103 -16.09 -6.57 1.00
CA VAL A 103 -15.20 -7.61 1.55
C VAL A 103 -14.63 -8.53 0.47
N HIS A 104 -15.43 -8.86 -0.55
CA HIS A 104 -14.97 -9.68 -1.68
C HIS A 104 -13.99 -8.90 -2.57
N GLY A 105 -14.25 -7.61 -2.77
CA GLY A 105 -13.34 -6.69 -3.43
C GLY A 105 -12.00 -6.59 -2.70
N ALA A 106 -12.03 -6.41 -1.37
CA ALA A 106 -10.82 -6.36 -0.55
C ALA A 106 -9.98 -7.66 -0.64
N GLN A 107 -10.63 -8.84 -0.61
CA GLN A 107 -9.95 -10.12 -0.81
C GLN A 107 -9.34 -10.20 -2.22
N SER A 108 -10.09 -9.83 -3.25
CA SER A 108 -9.61 -9.88 -4.65
C SER A 108 -8.42 -8.96 -4.87
N MET A 109 -8.44 -7.75 -4.29
CA MET A 109 -7.32 -6.81 -4.31
C MET A 109 -6.10 -7.36 -3.58
N PHE A 110 -6.28 -8.09 -2.48
CA PHE A 110 -5.18 -8.70 -1.77
C PHE A 110 -4.56 -9.87 -2.55
N ASP A 111 -5.39 -10.72 -3.15
CA ASP A 111 -4.91 -11.84 -3.99
C ASP A 111 -4.17 -11.34 -5.24
N ASP A 112 -4.62 -10.23 -5.83
CA ASP A 112 -3.88 -9.53 -6.90
C ASP A 112 -2.58 -8.92 -6.37
N TYR A 113 -2.61 -8.27 -5.20
CA TYR A 113 -1.41 -7.73 -4.55
C TYR A 113 -0.32 -8.80 -4.36
N LEU A 114 -0.66 -10.06 -4.08
CA LEU A 114 0.34 -11.12 -3.97
C LEU A 114 0.96 -11.49 -5.33
N ARG A 115 0.19 -11.41 -6.43
CA ARG A 115 0.60 -11.86 -7.76
C ARG A 115 1.31 -10.81 -8.60
N GLN A 116 0.96 -9.54 -8.46
CA GLN A 116 1.48 -8.50 -9.33
C GLN A 116 2.96 -8.20 -9.06
N ASP A 117 3.74 -8.07 -10.12
CA ASP A 117 5.16 -7.74 -10.08
C ASP A 117 5.45 -6.47 -10.87
N TYR A 118 5.98 -5.44 -10.19
CA TYR A 118 6.34 -4.15 -10.78
C TYR A 118 7.85 -3.95 -10.89
N SER A 119 8.67 -4.98 -10.69
CA SER A 119 10.13 -4.87 -10.73
C SER A 119 10.64 -4.32 -12.05
N GLN A 120 9.98 -4.67 -13.16
CA GLN A 120 10.31 -4.13 -14.48
C GLN A 120 9.98 -2.64 -14.61
N LEU A 121 8.82 -2.21 -14.08
CA LEU A 121 8.44 -0.80 -14.06
C LEU A 121 9.46 0.01 -13.24
N LEU A 122 9.92 -0.53 -12.11
CA LEU A 122 10.93 0.11 -11.26
C LEU A 122 12.29 0.25 -11.97
N ARG A 123 12.70 -0.72 -12.80
CA ARG A 123 13.95 -0.65 -13.58
C ARG A 123 13.88 0.30 -14.78
N SER A 124 12.68 0.55 -15.30
CA SER A 124 12.48 1.43 -16.45
C SER A 124 11.17 2.22 -16.33
N PRO A 125 11.08 3.20 -15.40
CA PRO A 125 9.89 4.01 -15.26
C PRO A 125 9.64 4.83 -16.54
N PRO A 126 8.39 5.22 -16.82
CA PRO A 126 8.10 6.10 -17.95
C PRO A 126 8.89 7.42 -17.86
N ARG A 127 9.26 7.98 -19.02
CA ARG A 127 10.02 9.23 -19.07
C ARG A 127 9.30 10.35 -18.31
N GLY A 128 10.04 11.05 -17.44
CA GLY A 128 9.48 12.16 -16.65
C GLY A 128 8.76 11.72 -15.36
N VAL A 129 8.72 10.42 -15.07
CA VAL A 129 8.18 9.88 -13.81
C VAL A 129 9.33 9.54 -12.86
N THR A 130 9.23 9.97 -11.61
CA THR A 130 10.12 9.54 -10.52
C THR A 130 9.37 8.63 -9.55
N LEU A 131 9.82 7.38 -9.41
CA LEU A 131 9.28 6.44 -8.42
C LEU A 131 10.10 6.54 -7.13
N HIS A 132 9.45 6.87 -6.03
CA HIS A 132 10.04 6.89 -4.70
C HIS A 132 9.60 5.65 -3.93
N ILE A 133 10.55 4.77 -3.62
CA ILE A 133 10.31 3.57 -2.84
C ILE A 133 10.81 3.82 -1.42
N LEU A 134 9.90 3.91 -0.46
CA LEU A 134 10.23 4.12 0.94
C LEU A 134 10.08 2.82 1.72
N ARG A 135 11.12 2.45 2.47
CA ARG A 135 11.11 1.34 3.42
C ARG A 135 11.19 1.87 4.85
N ALA A 136 10.33 1.38 5.72
CA ALA A 136 10.46 1.60 7.15
C ALA A 136 11.41 0.58 7.78
N LEU A 137 12.41 1.02 8.55
CA LEU A 137 13.52 0.15 8.97
C LEU A 137 13.13 -0.89 10.03
N ARG A 138 12.01 -0.71 10.74
CA ARG A 138 11.46 -1.71 11.67
C ARG A 138 10.32 -2.53 11.05
N SER A 139 10.04 -2.36 9.75
CA SER A 139 9.02 -3.14 9.05
C SER A 139 9.49 -4.57 8.81
N ASP A 140 8.60 -5.52 9.09
CA ASP A 140 8.78 -6.96 8.87
C ASP A 140 8.33 -7.41 7.46
N ARG A 141 7.94 -6.47 6.60
CA ARG A 141 7.36 -6.73 5.27
C ARG A 141 8.38 -6.93 4.15
N TRP A 142 9.66 -6.70 4.42
CA TRP A 142 10.70 -6.63 3.39
C TRP A 142 11.62 -7.86 3.45
N ASP A 143 11.52 -8.70 2.42
CA ASP A 143 12.40 -9.85 2.23
C ASP A 143 13.64 -9.51 1.36
N PRO A 144 14.67 -10.37 1.35
CA PRO A 144 15.89 -10.14 0.56
C PRO A 144 15.64 -10.00 -0.94
N GLU A 145 14.62 -10.69 -1.48
CA GLU A 145 14.27 -10.63 -2.89
C GLU A 145 13.74 -9.25 -3.28
N THR A 146 12.78 -8.74 -2.50
CA THR A 146 12.23 -7.38 -2.60
C THR A 146 13.36 -6.34 -2.53
N MET A 147 14.27 -6.48 -1.56
CA MET A 147 15.43 -5.58 -1.43
C MET A 147 16.36 -5.67 -2.65
N GLY A 148 16.59 -6.86 -3.19
CA GLY A 148 17.36 -7.08 -4.42
C GLY A 148 16.74 -6.37 -5.62
N ALA A 149 15.43 -6.53 -5.83
CA ALA A 149 14.70 -5.90 -6.92
C ALA A 149 14.77 -4.36 -6.86
N VAL A 150 14.60 -3.76 -5.67
CA VAL A 150 14.71 -2.32 -5.48
C VAL A 150 16.13 -1.81 -5.72
N ARG A 151 17.16 -2.49 -5.21
CA ARG A 151 18.56 -2.11 -5.46
C ARG A 151 18.91 -2.15 -6.94
N GLN A 152 18.49 -3.20 -7.65
CA GLN A 152 18.69 -3.31 -9.09
C GLN A 152 17.98 -2.17 -9.84
N ALA A 153 16.78 -1.79 -9.44
CA ALA A 153 16.04 -0.68 -10.03
C ALA A 153 16.71 0.68 -9.82
N VAL A 154 17.18 0.96 -8.60
CA VAL A 154 17.94 2.19 -8.30
C VAL A 154 19.23 2.22 -9.13
N ALA A 155 19.97 1.11 -9.21
CA ALA A 155 21.17 1.03 -10.03
C ALA A 155 20.89 1.24 -11.52
N ALA A 156 19.82 0.63 -12.05
CA ALA A 156 19.41 0.77 -13.45
C ALA A 156 19.00 2.20 -13.83
N THR A 157 18.56 2.99 -12.85
CA THR A 157 18.06 4.36 -13.06
C THR A 157 18.98 5.45 -12.50
N ALA A 158 20.16 5.09 -12.00
CA ALA A 158 21.11 6.02 -11.40
C ALA A 158 21.63 7.09 -12.37
N GLN A 159 21.75 6.75 -13.66
CA GLN A 159 22.09 7.70 -14.70
C GLN A 159 20.82 8.17 -15.44
N PRO A 160 20.59 9.48 -15.54
CA PRO A 160 19.51 10.03 -16.34
C PRO A 160 19.67 9.57 -17.79
N ALA A 161 18.69 8.83 -18.29
CA ALA A 161 18.61 8.46 -19.70
C ALA A 161 17.43 9.20 -20.32
N ALA A 162 17.62 9.82 -21.48
CA ALA A 162 16.60 10.63 -22.15
C ALA A 162 15.28 9.89 -22.43
N VAL A 163 15.29 8.55 -22.33
CA VAL A 163 14.20 7.65 -22.68
C VAL A 163 13.45 7.05 -21.49
N ARG A 164 13.89 7.25 -20.24
CA ARG A 164 13.23 6.67 -19.04
C ARG A 164 13.23 7.62 -17.85
N GLY A 165 12.32 7.37 -16.92
CA GLY A 165 12.25 8.02 -15.62
C GLY A 165 13.28 7.48 -14.64
N SER A 166 13.09 7.78 -13.35
CA SER A 166 14.04 7.38 -12.30
C SER A 166 13.37 6.69 -11.11
N THR A 167 14.13 5.84 -10.42
CA THR A 167 13.68 5.19 -9.18
C THR A 167 14.62 5.55 -8.05
N ARG A 168 14.06 6.11 -6.97
CA ARG A 168 14.77 6.53 -5.76
C ARG A 168 14.35 5.64 -4.59
N TYR A 169 15.28 5.29 -3.73
CA TYR A 169 15.02 4.50 -2.52
C TYR A 169 15.27 5.35 -1.28
N HIS A 170 14.39 5.22 -0.29
CA HIS A 170 14.39 5.99 0.95
C HIS A 170 14.23 5.05 2.14
N GLU A 171 14.93 5.36 3.23
CA GLU A 171 14.82 4.63 4.49
C GLU A 171 14.22 5.55 5.55
N LEU A 172 13.16 5.09 6.19
CA LEU A 172 12.55 5.78 7.33
C LEU A 172 12.96 5.07 8.63
N PRO A 173 13.87 5.67 9.42
CA PRO A 173 14.22 5.13 10.73
C PRO A 173 13.03 5.24 11.70
N ASP A 174 13.07 4.41 12.74
CA ASP A 174 12.13 4.44 13.85
C ASP A 174 10.64 4.28 13.48
N ALA A 175 10.35 3.67 12.34
CA ALA A 175 8.99 3.33 11.92
C ALA A 175 8.83 1.84 11.61
N GLY A 176 7.68 1.28 11.97
CA GLY A 176 7.18 0.01 11.46
C GLY A 176 6.36 0.24 10.19
N HIS A 177 5.43 -0.69 9.90
CA HIS A 177 4.64 -0.65 8.66
C HIS A 177 3.71 0.57 8.56
N TRP A 178 3.23 1.09 9.70
CA TRP A 178 2.27 2.18 9.74
C TRP A 178 3.00 3.52 9.78
N VAL A 179 3.78 3.82 8.73
CA VAL A 179 4.75 4.94 8.69
C VAL A 179 4.18 6.30 9.09
N HIS A 180 2.91 6.56 8.78
CA HIS A 180 2.23 7.82 9.13
C HIS A 180 1.86 7.92 10.61
N THR A 181 1.69 6.79 11.29
CA THR A 181 1.44 6.72 12.73
C THR A 181 2.76 6.62 13.50
N ASP A 182 3.69 5.81 13.01
CA ASP A 182 4.92 5.48 13.70
C ASP A 182 5.95 6.62 13.66
N ASN A 183 6.13 7.28 12.50
CA ASN A 183 7.05 8.41 12.35
C ASN A 183 6.53 9.45 11.34
N PRO A 184 5.42 10.16 11.63
CA PRO A 184 4.86 11.17 10.73
C PRO A 184 5.82 12.30 10.41
N LYS A 185 6.62 12.75 11.39
CA LYS A 185 7.56 13.87 11.20
C LYS A 185 8.70 13.48 10.26
N GLY A 186 9.31 12.30 10.47
CA GLY A 186 10.35 11.79 9.59
C GLY A 186 9.85 11.53 8.17
N LEU A 187 8.63 11.00 8.03
CA LEU A 187 8.00 10.80 6.73
C LEU A 187 7.83 12.12 5.97
N VAL A 188 7.30 13.16 6.62
CA VAL A 188 7.16 14.49 6.00
C VAL A 188 8.53 15.08 5.64
N GLN A 189 9.52 14.98 6.52
CA GLN A 189 10.88 15.48 6.24
C GLN A 189 11.52 14.82 5.02
N LEU A 190 11.29 13.51 4.80
CA LEU A 190 11.77 12.79 3.62
C LEU A 190 11.04 13.21 2.34
N MET A 191 9.72 13.40 2.41
CA MET A 191 8.90 13.67 1.22
C MET A 191 8.93 15.13 0.77
N LEU A 192 9.01 16.07 1.72
CA LEU A 192 8.83 17.50 1.48
C LEU A 192 9.75 18.06 0.39
N PRO A 193 11.06 17.75 0.33
CA PRO A 193 11.92 18.28 -0.72
C PRO A 193 11.45 17.91 -2.13
N SER A 194 11.00 16.67 -2.33
CA SER A 194 10.52 16.21 -3.65
C SER A 194 9.16 16.80 -4.01
N LEU A 195 8.30 17.04 -3.02
CA LEU A 195 7.01 17.71 -3.23
C LEU A 195 7.19 19.19 -3.62
N VAL A 196 8.14 19.89 -2.98
CA VAL A 196 8.50 21.27 -3.33
C VAL A 196 9.12 21.34 -4.73
N GLU A 197 10.02 20.42 -5.07
CA GLU A 197 10.62 20.32 -6.42
C GLU A 197 9.56 20.19 -7.51
N ALA A 198 8.60 19.28 -7.35
CA ALA A 198 7.54 19.08 -8.34
C ALA A 198 6.56 20.26 -8.42
N ALA A 199 6.31 20.96 -7.31
CA ALA A 199 5.49 22.17 -7.33
C ALA A 199 6.19 23.31 -8.09
N ALA A 200 7.51 23.46 -7.92
CA ALA A 200 8.28 24.49 -8.61
C ALA A 200 8.39 24.23 -10.12
N GLY A 201 8.45 22.96 -10.55
CA GLY A 201 8.49 22.58 -11.97
C GLY A 201 7.12 22.61 -12.67
N ALA A 202 6.03 22.85 -11.94
CA ALA A 202 4.68 22.98 -12.48
C ALA A 202 4.24 24.45 -12.68
N ALA A 203 5.03 25.42 -12.20
CA ALA A 203 4.83 26.86 -12.36
C ALA A 203 5.59 27.38 -13.59
#